data_AF-A0A844FBP0-F1
#
_entry.id   AF-A0A844FBP0-F1
#
_cell.length_a   1.000
_cell.length_b   1.000
_cell.length_c   1.000
_cell.angle_alpha   90.00
_cell.angle_beta   90.00
_cell.angle_gamma   90.00
#
_symmetry.space_group_name_H-M   'P 1'
#
loop_
_entity.id
_entity.type
_entity.pdbx_description
1 polymer ?
#
loop_
_entity_poly.entity_id
_entity_poly.type
_entity_poly.pdbx_seq_one_letter_code
_entity_poly.pdbx_strand_id
1 'polypeptide(L)'
;MIKLAVGGYHKMKCRYCGHEIPDGMLYCEECGKEVRIVPDYNPLDDMLTAQVKGAISGENDYSEDDIYESVRNTTAMGRSTGAGRYTSAGRGTGTGRNGATGNTAGRSAAGRNTAGRNTSGRRNTSGGSLPERERRRRQAERKKALRRKRRQRALIILAVLAVAVIAACFAIYQTSYAGIVNKGYKAIESKEYDKSAQYFQKAIAKNGKKAEAYAGLAKVYTKQDDLDKAESVFLNAIDKQPKNTDIYEACVQFYMDTDQKAEIPLLLEDAQDNVRETLAGYIVKGPKFSLDDSETFEDVQELSLSAGNGCTIYYTTDETDPTVKSTKYAEPIQIGEGETVVSAIAVNKKGIPSLPVKKTYTVELPIEDAPAVSPSTGQYESATQIEIKVPEGYEAYYTMDKSDPTTASTKYVGPIDMPEGETIFKAILVNAKGRTSGVTTRNYVLELSQGE
;
A
#
# COMPACT_ATOMS: atom_id res chain seq x y z
N MET A 1 -61.87 18.58 -31.94
CA MET A 1 -61.08 17.47 -31.36
C MET A 1 -59.68 17.97 -31.11
N ILE A 2 -59.26 17.91 -29.84
CA ILE A 2 -58.06 18.53 -29.29
C ILE A 2 -56.82 17.80 -29.79
N LYS A 3 -55.85 18.54 -30.33
CA LYS A 3 -54.46 18.10 -30.53
C LYS A 3 -53.81 17.94 -29.16
N LEU A 4 -53.30 16.74 -28.86
CA LEU A 4 -52.26 16.54 -27.86
C LEU A 4 -51.04 15.94 -28.58
N ALA A 5 -50.17 16.84 -29.02
CA ALA A 5 -48.76 16.51 -29.26
C ALA A 5 -48.11 16.45 -27.87
N VAL A 6 -47.93 15.24 -27.33
CA VAL A 6 -47.16 15.03 -26.10
C VAL A 6 -45.68 15.04 -26.48
N GLY A 7 -44.92 15.84 -25.73
CA GLY A 7 -43.59 16.31 -26.08
C GLY A 7 -42.52 15.23 -26.23
N GLY A 8 -41.47 15.57 -26.97
CA GLY A 8 -40.26 14.77 -27.05
C GLY A 8 -39.62 14.62 -25.68
N TYR A 9 -39.60 13.38 -25.17
CA TYR A 9 -38.87 13.02 -23.97
C TYR A 9 -37.38 12.92 -24.32
N HIS A 10 -36.55 13.66 -23.58
CA HIS A 10 -35.10 13.59 -23.71
C HIS A 10 -34.63 12.19 -23.31
N LYS A 11 -34.22 11.39 -24.29
CA LYS A 11 -33.59 10.08 -24.05
C LYS A 11 -32.33 10.27 -23.20
N MET A 12 -32.31 9.70 -22.00
CA MET A 12 -31.12 9.71 -21.15
C MET A 12 -30.06 8.77 -21.72
N LYS A 13 -28.79 9.18 -21.66
CA LYS A 13 -27.65 8.35 -22.06
C LYS A 13 -26.85 7.95 -20.83
N CYS A 14 -26.38 6.71 -20.80
CA CYS A 14 -25.53 6.21 -19.73
C CYS A 14 -24.24 7.03 -19.64
N ARG A 15 -23.93 7.57 -18.45
CA ARG A 15 -22.69 8.33 -18.21
C ARG A 15 -21.42 7.49 -18.42
N TYR A 16 -21.52 6.17 -18.28
CA TYR A 16 -20.37 5.27 -18.35
C TYR A 16 -20.09 4.73 -19.75
N CYS A 17 -21.12 4.36 -20.51
CA CYS A 17 -20.95 3.77 -21.85
C CYS A 17 -21.60 4.58 -22.99
N GLY A 18 -22.38 5.63 -22.69
CA GLY A 18 -23.05 6.46 -23.69
C GLY A 18 -24.29 5.84 -24.34
N HIS A 19 -24.64 4.59 -23.98
CA HIS A 19 -25.82 3.89 -24.50
C HIS A 19 -27.11 4.58 -24.06
N GLU A 20 -28.13 4.61 -24.93
CA GLU A 20 -29.44 5.19 -24.61
C GLU A 20 -30.16 4.31 -23.59
N ILE A 21 -30.59 4.89 -22.48
CA ILE A 21 -31.28 4.19 -21.41
C ILE A 21 -32.79 4.43 -21.59
N PRO A 22 -33.62 3.38 -21.72
CA PRO A 22 -35.07 3.51 -21.71
C PRO A 22 -35.58 4.07 -20.37
N ASP A 23 -36.67 4.84 -20.41
CA ASP A 23 -37.27 5.41 -19.21
C ASP A 23 -37.71 4.32 -18.21
N GLY A 24 -37.40 4.54 -16.93
CA GLY A 24 -37.74 3.62 -15.83
C GLY A 24 -36.67 2.56 -15.51
N MET A 25 -35.57 2.50 -16.26
CA MET A 25 -34.48 1.56 -15.97
C MET A 25 -33.52 2.10 -14.90
N LEU A 26 -33.33 1.32 -13.84
CA LEU A 26 -32.40 1.63 -12.74
C LEU A 26 -30.96 1.19 -13.01
N TYR A 27 -30.75 0.37 -14.04
CA TYR A 27 -29.43 -0.13 -14.47
C TYR A 27 -29.30 -0.04 -15.98
N CYS A 28 -28.10 0.26 -16.47
CA CYS A 28 -27.80 0.26 -17.89
C CYS A 28 -27.63 -1.18 -18.39
N GLU A 29 -28.40 -1.59 -19.40
CA GLU A 29 -28.40 -2.96 -19.92
C GLU A 29 -27.06 -3.37 -20.56
N GLU A 30 -26.29 -2.40 -21.09
CA GLU A 30 -25.00 -2.71 -21.70
C GLU A 30 -23.83 -2.82 -20.73
N CYS A 31 -23.78 -1.94 -19.72
CA CYS A 31 -22.63 -1.90 -18.80
C CYS A 31 -22.94 -2.39 -17.38
N GLY A 32 -24.21 -2.73 -17.10
CA GLY A 32 -24.68 -3.24 -15.81
C GLY A 32 -24.63 -2.21 -14.66
N LYS A 33 -24.22 -0.97 -14.92
CA LYS A 33 -24.07 0.07 -13.88
C LYS A 33 -25.39 0.76 -13.57
N GLU A 34 -25.57 1.14 -12.30
CA GLU A 34 -26.73 1.89 -11.83
C GLU A 34 -26.88 3.23 -12.56
N VAL A 35 -28.13 3.58 -12.88
CA VAL A 35 -28.50 4.84 -13.52
C VAL A 35 -28.84 5.83 -12.42
N ARG A 36 -27.96 6.82 -12.22
CA ARG A 36 -28.19 7.90 -11.24
C ARG A 36 -29.10 8.97 -11.85
N ILE A 37 -30.35 9.02 -11.37
CA ILE A 37 -31.41 9.91 -11.87
C ILE A 37 -31.36 11.31 -11.22
N VAL A 38 -30.67 11.45 -10.09
CA VAL A 38 -30.55 12.74 -9.38
C VAL A 38 -29.51 13.59 -10.10
N PRO A 39 -29.84 14.80 -10.60
CA PRO A 39 -28.85 15.72 -11.13
C PRO A 39 -27.80 16.03 -10.05
N ASP A 40 -26.52 15.94 -10.40
CA ASP A 40 -25.41 16.31 -9.51
C ASP A 40 -25.53 17.81 -9.20
N TYR A 41 -26.17 18.17 -8.08
CA TYR A 41 -26.23 19.55 -7.62
C TYR A 41 -24.86 19.90 -7.00
N ASN A 42 -23.98 20.47 -7.82
CA ASN A 42 -22.67 20.94 -7.40
C ASN A 42 -22.73 22.45 -7.09
N PRO A 43 -22.68 22.87 -5.82
CA PRO A 43 -22.78 24.30 -5.45
C PRO A 43 -21.62 25.17 -5.98
N LEU A 44 -20.52 24.55 -6.42
CA LEU A 44 -19.40 25.27 -7.06
C LEU A 44 -19.73 25.70 -8.50
N ASP A 45 -20.55 24.95 -9.23
CA ASP A 45 -20.91 25.27 -10.61
C ASP A 45 -21.87 26.46 -10.68
N ASP A 46 -22.75 26.63 -9.69
CA ASP A 46 -23.60 27.83 -9.56
C ASP A 46 -22.78 29.10 -9.24
N MET A 47 -21.71 29.01 -8.44
CA MET A 47 -20.79 30.14 -8.19
C MET A 47 -19.99 30.52 -9.43
N LEU A 48 -19.50 29.54 -10.19
CA LEU A 48 -18.80 29.77 -11.45
C LEU A 48 -19.74 30.41 -12.49
N THR A 49 -20.99 29.95 -12.56
CA THR A 49 -21.99 30.52 -13.47
C THR A 49 -22.36 31.96 -13.08
N ALA A 50 -22.36 32.30 -11.78
CA ALA A 50 -22.54 33.68 -11.31
C ALA A 50 -21.34 34.59 -11.64
N GLN A 51 -20.12 34.06 -11.57
CA GLN A 51 -18.88 34.79 -11.86
C GLN A 51 -18.69 35.03 -13.37
N VAL A 52 -19.08 34.07 -14.21
CA VAL A 52 -19.09 34.22 -15.67
C VAL A 52 -20.16 35.22 -16.12
N LYS A 53 -21.30 35.30 -15.43
CA LYS A 53 -22.34 36.30 -15.72
C LYS A 53 -21.87 37.74 -15.46
N GLY A 54 -20.99 37.93 -14.47
CA GLY A 54 -20.35 39.22 -14.20
C GLY A 54 -19.28 39.61 -15.23
N ALA A 55 -18.67 38.64 -15.92
CA ALA A 55 -17.66 38.88 -16.96
C ALA A 55 -18.25 39.27 -18.33
N ILE A 56 -19.55 39.08 -18.54
CA ILE A 56 -20.24 39.41 -19.81
C ILE A 56 -20.89 40.80 -19.75
N SER A 57 -21.19 41.32 -18.56
CA SER A 57 -21.54 42.74 -18.37
C SER A 57 -20.25 43.56 -18.28
N GLY A 58 -19.72 43.92 -19.45
CA GLY A 58 -18.47 44.65 -19.59
C GLY A 58 -18.47 46.00 -18.88
N GLU A 59 -17.92 46.01 -17.67
CA GLU A 59 -17.41 47.21 -17.01
C GLU A 59 -16.35 46.75 -16.02
N ASN A 60 -15.08 46.98 -16.36
CA ASN A 60 -14.01 47.45 -15.48
C ASN A 60 -12.68 47.45 -16.23
N ASP A 61 -12.26 48.65 -16.60
CA ASP A 61 -10.89 49.04 -16.90
C ASP A 61 -10.27 49.50 -15.58
N TYR A 62 -9.26 48.80 -15.04
CA TYR A 62 -8.38 49.36 -14.01
C TYR A 62 -6.99 48.70 -14.07
N SER A 63 -6.01 49.54 -14.39
CA SER A 63 -4.57 49.30 -14.33
C SER A 63 -4.01 49.39 -12.91
N GLU A 64 -2.97 48.60 -12.67
CA GLU A 64 -2.09 48.61 -11.49
C GLU A 64 -1.46 50.00 -11.26
N ASP A 65 -1.72 50.59 -10.09
CA ASP A 65 -0.69 51.13 -9.19
C ASP A 65 -1.33 51.71 -7.91
N ASP A 66 -0.60 51.55 -6.80
CA ASP A 66 -0.66 52.35 -5.55
C ASP A 66 -1.76 52.12 -4.48
N ILE A 67 -1.39 51.44 -3.39
CA ILE A 67 -1.23 51.99 -2.01
C ILE A 67 -1.46 50.94 -0.90
N TYR A 68 -0.38 50.65 -0.17
CA TYR A 68 -0.38 49.99 1.14
C TYR A 68 -0.57 51.03 2.24
N GLU A 69 -1.78 51.15 2.77
CA GLU A 69 -2.12 51.41 4.18
C GLU A 69 -3.57 51.89 4.24
N SER A 70 -4.44 51.15 4.94
CA SER A 70 -4.94 51.60 6.25
C SER A 70 -6.22 50.87 6.68
N VAL A 71 -6.26 50.62 7.99
CA VAL A 71 -7.42 50.48 8.86
C VAL A 71 -8.24 49.18 8.81
N ARG A 72 -7.90 48.33 9.79
CA ARG A 72 -8.81 47.46 10.52
C ARG A 72 -10.14 48.14 10.87
N ASN A 73 -11.20 47.35 10.72
CA ASN A 73 -12.29 47.13 11.69
C ASN A 73 -13.67 47.66 11.27
N THR A 74 -14.56 46.72 10.93
CA THR A 74 -16.03 46.69 11.14
C THR A 74 -16.53 45.40 10.48
N THR A 75 -17.30 44.48 11.07
CA THR A 75 -18.03 44.44 12.34
C THR A 75 -18.29 42.97 12.66
N ALA A 76 -17.86 42.53 13.84
CA ALA A 76 -18.52 41.44 14.53
C ALA A 76 -19.82 41.97 15.14
N MET A 77 -20.95 41.33 14.89
CA MET A 77 -22.15 41.52 15.69
C MET A 77 -22.92 40.20 15.84
N GLY A 78 -23.28 39.89 17.08
CA GLY A 78 -24.53 39.19 17.38
C GLY A 78 -24.50 38.15 18.49
N ARG A 79 -24.53 38.58 19.77
CA ARG A 79 -25.49 38.21 20.84
C ARG A 79 -24.86 38.10 22.23
N SER A 80 -25.33 38.94 23.15
CA SER A 80 -25.95 38.52 24.42
C SER A 80 -26.39 39.76 25.21
N THR A 81 -27.66 39.79 25.56
CA THR A 81 -28.38 40.80 26.34
C THR A 81 -28.53 40.36 27.79
N GLY A 82 -28.52 41.30 28.75
CA GLY A 82 -29.35 41.15 29.96
C GLY A 82 -28.85 41.81 31.26
N ALA A 83 -29.60 42.85 31.69
CA ALA A 83 -29.79 43.38 33.05
C ALA A 83 -28.60 44.07 33.76
N GLY A 84 -28.74 45.18 34.51
CA GLY A 84 -29.89 46.02 34.87
C GLY A 84 -29.67 46.68 36.24
N ARG A 85 -29.66 48.03 36.29
CA ARG A 85 -29.82 48.98 37.45
C ARG A 85 -28.72 48.89 38.55
N TYR A 86 -28.27 49.95 39.21
CA TYR A 86 -29.00 50.92 40.05
C TYR A 86 -28.35 52.33 40.13
N THR A 87 -29.21 53.28 40.50
CA THR A 87 -29.12 54.68 40.98
C THR A 87 -28.07 54.96 42.09
N SER A 88 -27.69 56.15 42.56
CA SER A 88 -28.12 57.57 42.47
C SER A 88 -27.08 58.45 43.20
N ALA A 89 -27.14 59.76 42.95
CA ALA A 89 -26.46 60.82 43.69
C ALA A 89 -26.79 60.91 45.20
N GLY A 90 -25.89 61.52 45.99
CA GLY A 90 -26.18 61.96 47.37
C GLY A 90 -24.98 62.57 48.11
N ARG A 91 -25.15 63.81 48.58
CA ARG A 91 -24.26 64.64 49.42
C ARG A 91 -23.87 64.00 50.76
N GLY A 92 -22.75 64.45 51.35
CA GLY A 92 -22.55 64.40 52.81
C GLY A 92 -21.18 64.88 53.30
N THR A 93 -21.15 66.04 53.94
CA THR A 93 -20.06 66.62 54.74
C THR A 93 -19.82 65.87 56.05
N GLY A 94 -18.59 65.88 56.60
CA GLY A 94 -18.39 65.47 58.00
C GLY A 94 -16.93 65.27 58.43
N THR A 95 -16.52 66.10 59.38
CA THR A 95 -15.24 66.27 60.08
C THR A 95 -14.83 65.16 61.07
N GLY A 96 -13.51 65.11 61.38
CA GLY A 96 -12.93 64.64 62.66
C GLY A 96 -12.01 63.41 62.51
N ARG A 97 -10.91 63.20 63.25
CA ARG A 97 -10.25 63.91 64.36
C ARG A 97 -8.86 63.25 64.58
N ASN A 98 -7.98 63.95 65.29
CA ASN A 98 -6.56 63.72 65.61
C ASN A 98 -6.14 62.45 66.36
N GLY A 99 -4.84 62.14 66.24
CA GLY A 99 -3.92 61.60 67.27
C GLY A 99 -2.48 61.55 66.70
N ALA A 100 -1.53 62.45 67.02
CA ALA A 100 -0.65 62.49 68.21
C ALA A 100 0.13 61.18 68.41
N THR A 101 1.46 61.07 68.60
CA THR A 101 2.51 61.99 69.10
C THR A 101 3.87 61.28 68.95
N GLY A 102 4.99 62.03 68.89
CA GLY A 102 6.34 61.45 69.07
C GLY A 102 7.49 62.38 68.66
N ASN A 103 7.78 63.39 69.49
CA ASN A 103 9.02 64.19 69.46
C ASN A 103 10.25 63.31 69.73
N THR A 104 11.43 63.68 69.20
CA THR A 104 12.60 64.18 69.98
C THR A 104 13.65 64.79 69.03
N ALA A 105 14.17 65.94 69.47
CA ALA A 105 15.24 66.78 68.93
C ALA A 105 16.62 66.07 68.82
N GLY A 106 17.66 66.57 68.14
CA GLY A 106 17.92 67.87 67.53
C GLY A 106 19.42 68.03 67.14
N ARG A 107 19.80 69.29 66.88
CA ARG A 107 21.12 69.87 66.48
C ARG A 107 21.23 70.14 64.97
N SER A 108 20.81 71.29 64.44
CA SER A 108 21.24 72.70 64.63
C SER A 108 22.60 73.04 63.98
N ALA A 109 22.56 73.80 62.88
CA ALA A 109 23.38 75.02 62.69
C ALA A 109 22.94 75.76 61.42
N ALA A 110 22.40 76.96 61.62
CA ALA A 110 21.95 77.89 60.60
C ALA A 110 23.09 78.82 60.14
N GLY A 111 23.00 79.33 58.91
CA GLY A 111 23.88 80.39 58.41
C GLY A 111 23.21 81.16 57.28
N ARG A 112 22.78 82.39 57.59
CA ARG A 112 21.95 83.31 56.78
C ARG A 112 22.63 83.86 55.53
N ASN A 113 21.78 84.22 54.56
CA ASN A 113 22.04 85.18 53.49
C ASN A 113 22.55 86.53 54.02
N THR A 114 23.50 87.13 53.32
CA THR A 114 23.59 88.58 53.12
C THR A 114 24.36 88.92 51.84
N ALA A 115 23.80 89.86 51.09
CA ALA A 115 24.36 90.45 49.88
C ALA A 115 25.56 91.36 50.18
N GLY A 116 26.49 91.48 49.23
CA GLY A 116 27.60 92.43 49.28
C GLY A 116 28.16 92.73 47.88
N ARG A 117 28.24 94.03 47.56
CA ARG A 117 28.53 94.66 46.26
C ARG A 117 29.94 94.43 45.70
N ASN A 118 30.00 94.55 44.37
CA ASN A 118 31.10 94.95 43.49
C ASN A 118 32.26 95.75 44.13
N THR A 119 33.51 95.52 43.71
CA THR A 119 34.18 96.31 42.64
C THR A 119 35.62 95.85 42.34
N SER A 120 35.92 95.86 41.03
CA SER A 120 37.19 96.18 40.35
C SER A 120 38.48 95.37 40.60
N GLY A 121 38.88 94.62 39.56
CA GLY A 121 40.26 94.29 39.23
C GLY A 121 40.37 94.04 37.73
N ARG A 122 40.68 95.08 36.95
CA ARG A 122 40.73 95.10 35.48
C ARG A 122 42.15 94.88 34.99
N ARG A 123 42.38 93.86 34.14
CA ARG A 123 43.11 93.88 32.83
C ARG A 123 43.41 92.42 32.42
N ASN A 124 42.75 91.85 31.41
CA ASN A 124 42.80 92.09 29.95
C ASN A 124 43.80 91.12 29.27
N THR A 125 43.28 90.14 28.52
CA THR A 125 43.74 89.78 27.16
C THR A 125 42.83 88.70 26.54
N SER A 126 42.02 89.14 25.57
CA SER A 126 41.76 88.49 24.27
C SER A 126 41.69 86.96 24.18
N GLY A 127 40.47 86.42 24.21
CA GLY A 127 40.12 85.11 23.62
C GLY A 127 38.94 85.30 22.67
N GLY A 128 39.22 85.38 21.37
CA GLY A 128 38.27 85.78 20.32
C GLY A 128 36.98 84.95 20.30
N SER A 129 35.85 85.64 20.15
CA SER A 129 34.58 85.04 19.78
C SER A 129 34.70 84.42 18.38
N LEU A 130 34.72 83.08 18.30
CA LEU A 130 34.56 82.36 17.03
C LEU A 130 33.36 82.92 16.26
N PRO A 131 33.48 83.24 14.96
CA PRO A 131 32.39 83.79 14.18
C PRO A 131 31.20 82.82 14.16
N GLU A 132 29.97 83.35 14.25
CA GLU A 132 28.73 82.57 14.40
C GLU A 132 28.57 81.43 13.38
N ARG A 133 29.07 81.62 12.16
CA ARG A 133 29.14 80.62 11.08
C ARG A 133 29.92 79.36 11.47
N GLU A 134 31.00 79.50 12.23
CA GLU A 134 31.92 78.41 12.57
C GLU A 134 31.37 77.53 13.70
N ARG A 135 30.62 78.13 14.64
CA ARG A 135 29.80 77.39 15.62
C ARG A 135 28.69 76.57 14.94
N ARG A 136 27.99 77.14 13.95
CA ARG A 136 26.94 76.44 13.19
C ARG A 136 27.53 75.27 12.38
N ARG A 137 28.72 75.42 11.80
CA ARG A 137 29.45 74.36 11.07
C ARG A 137 29.85 73.21 12.01
N ARG A 138 30.46 73.50 13.15
CA ARG A 138 30.83 72.50 14.18
C ARG A 138 29.61 71.80 14.79
N GLN A 139 28.49 72.50 14.98
CA GLN A 139 27.23 71.89 15.42
C GLN A 139 26.62 70.98 14.35
N ALA A 140 26.68 71.35 13.07
CA ALA A 140 26.22 70.52 11.95
C ALA A 140 27.08 69.26 11.78
N GLU A 141 28.41 69.36 11.90
CA GLU A 141 29.33 68.23 11.88
C GLU A 141 29.13 67.28 13.07
N ARG A 142 28.95 67.82 14.28
CA ARG A 142 28.59 67.00 15.46
C ARG A 142 27.24 66.29 15.27
N LYS A 143 26.22 66.97 14.71
CA LYS A 143 24.93 66.34 14.37
C LYS A 143 25.08 65.26 13.29
N LYS A 144 25.90 65.47 12.25
CA LYS A 144 26.20 64.47 11.21
C LYS A 144 26.99 63.28 11.78
N ALA A 145 27.97 63.51 12.64
CA ALA A 145 28.75 62.47 13.32
C ALA A 145 27.88 61.65 14.30
N LEU A 146 26.99 62.29 15.06
CA LEU A 146 26.00 61.63 15.91
C LEU A 146 24.99 60.82 15.08
N ARG A 147 24.53 61.33 13.93
CA ARG A 147 23.69 60.58 12.98
C ARG A 147 24.42 59.37 12.39
N ARG A 148 25.71 59.48 12.06
CA ARG A 148 26.55 58.35 11.62
C ARG A 148 26.70 57.31 12.73
N LYS A 149 27.01 57.72 13.97
CA LYS A 149 27.07 56.81 15.14
C LYS A 149 25.72 56.17 15.47
N ARG A 150 24.60 56.91 15.35
CA ARG A 150 23.24 56.36 15.49
C ARG A 150 22.89 55.37 14.38
N ARG A 151 23.24 55.66 13.12
CA ARG A 151 23.08 54.72 11.99
C ARG A 151 23.95 53.47 12.17
N GLN A 152 25.22 53.61 12.58
CA GLN A 152 26.08 52.47 12.89
C GLN A 152 25.53 51.63 14.04
N ARG A 153 25.07 52.25 15.14
CA ARG A 153 24.40 51.51 16.24
C ARG A 153 23.12 50.83 15.78
N ALA A 154 22.30 51.50 14.96
CA ALA A 154 21.08 50.92 14.39
C ALA A 154 21.40 49.72 13.46
N LEU A 155 22.43 49.82 12.62
CA LEU A 155 22.89 48.71 11.78
C LEU A 155 23.44 47.55 12.60
N ILE A 156 24.19 47.82 13.67
CA ILE A 156 24.67 46.77 14.59
C ILE A 156 23.48 46.09 15.28
N ILE A 157 22.50 46.86 15.77
CA ILE A 157 21.28 46.30 16.38
C ILE A 157 20.51 45.45 15.36
N LEU A 158 20.36 45.93 14.12
CA LEU A 158 19.67 45.20 13.05
C LEU A 158 20.43 43.91 12.68
N ALA A 159 21.76 43.95 12.61
CA ALA A 159 22.58 42.77 12.38
C ALA A 159 22.45 41.74 13.54
N VAL A 160 22.46 42.20 14.80
CA VAL A 160 22.25 41.33 15.96
C VAL A 160 20.85 40.73 15.95
N LEU A 161 19.82 41.51 15.62
CA LEU A 161 18.45 41.00 15.45
C LEU A 161 18.36 39.99 14.31
N ALA A 162 19.03 40.22 13.18
CA ALA A 162 19.07 39.28 12.07
C ALA A 162 19.74 37.95 12.48
N VAL A 163 20.87 38.00 13.20
CA VAL A 163 21.53 36.79 13.74
C VAL A 163 20.63 36.07 14.74
N ALA A 164 19.92 36.80 15.61
CA ALA A 164 18.98 36.22 16.56
C ALA A 164 17.81 35.52 15.85
N VAL A 165 17.28 36.12 14.77
CA VAL A 165 16.24 35.49 13.93
C VAL A 165 16.77 34.23 13.26
N ILE A 166 17.98 34.25 12.68
CA ILE A 166 18.60 33.07 12.07
C ILE A 166 18.78 31.96 13.12
N ALA A 167 19.26 32.30 14.32
CA ALA A 167 19.43 31.34 15.41
C ALA A 167 18.08 30.74 15.86
N ALA A 168 17.02 31.56 15.93
CA ALA A 168 15.67 31.09 16.24
C ALA A 168 15.12 30.16 15.15
N CYS A 169 15.24 30.54 13.87
CA CYS A 169 14.87 29.69 12.74
C CYS A 169 15.63 28.36 12.76
N PHE A 170 16.93 28.38 13.05
CA PHE A 170 17.73 27.18 13.19
C PHE A 170 17.25 26.30 14.35
N ALA A 171 16.95 26.87 15.52
CA ALA A 171 16.42 26.12 16.67
C ALA A 171 15.05 25.47 16.36
N ILE A 172 14.16 26.20 15.66
CA ILE A 172 12.88 25.67 15.20
C ILE A 172 13.09 24.51 14.20
N TYR A 173 14.00 24.68 13.23
CA TYR A 173 14.35 23.62 12.29
C TYR A 173 14.91 22.38 13.00
N GLN A 174 15.82 22.56 13.96
CA GLN A 174 16.46 21.49 14.72
C GLN A 174 15.48 20.62 15.52
N THR A 175 14.32 21.18 15.85
CA THR A 175 13.22 20.47 16.54
C THR A 175 12.11 20.05 15.58
N SER A 176 12.12 20.51 14.33
CA SER A 176 11.16 20.11 13.29
C SER A 176 11.29 18.63 12.92
N TYR A 177 10.25 18.07 12.28
CA TYR A 177 10.31 16.69 11.77
C TYR A 177 11.53 16.48 10.86
N ALA A 178 11.69 17.34 9.85
CA ALA A 178 12.79 17.24 8.89
C ALA A 178 14.17 17.37 9.56
N GLY A 179 14.30 18.27 10.55
CA GLY A 179 15.54 18.41 11.32
C GLY A 179 15.87 17.19 12.17
N ILE A 180 14.87 16.54 12.78
CA ILE A 180 15.06 15.31 13.55
C ILE A 180 15.45 14.14 12.63
N VAL A 181 14.76 13.99 11.49
CA VAL A 181 15.09 12.96 10.47
C VAL A 181 16.52 13.15 9.96
N ASN A 182 16.93 14.38 9.66
CA ASN A 182 18.31 14.67 9.22
C ASN A 182 19.35 14.37 10.30
N LYS A 183 19.03 14.53 11.60
CA LYS A 183 19.92 14.07 12.68
C LYS A 183 20.04 12.55 12.69
N GLY A 184 18.94 11.82 12.47
CA GLY A 184 18.96 10.37 12.32
C GLY A 184 19.93 9.94 11.22
N TYR A 185 19.79 10.48 10.02
CA TYR A 185 20.71 10.16 8.91
C TYR A 185 22.18 10.53 9.20
N LYS A 186 22.45 11.68 9.81
CA LYS A 186 23.82 12.04 10.25
C LYS A 186 24.39 11.08 11.29
N ALA A 187 23.55 10.54 12.17
CA ALA A 187 23.94 9.54 13.14
C ALA A 187 24.24 8.18 12.47
N ILE A 188 23.51 7.80 11.41
CA ILE A 188 23.87 6.64 10.56
C ILE A 188 25.27 6.82 9.95
N GLU A 189 25.55 7.98 9.37
CA GLU A 189 26.87 8.30 8.78
C GLU A 189 27.99 8.21 9.82
N SER A 190 27.69 8.62 11.06
CA SER A 190 28.60 8.55 12.20
C SER A 190 28.67 7.15 12.84
N LYS A 191 27.95 6.15 12.30
CA LYS A 191 27.80 4.79 12.85
C LYS A 191 27.22 4.73 14.27
N GLU A 192 26.53 5.79 14.71
CA GLU A 192 25.85 5.85 16.01
C GLU A 192 24.42 5.32 15.89
N TYR A 193 24.27 4.01 15.66
CA TYR A 193 22.99 3.40 15.32
C TYR A 193 21.91 3.56 16.41
N ASP A 194 22.27 3.42 17.69
CA ASP A 194 21.30 3.58 18.79
C ASP A 194 20.74 5.01 18.87
N LYS A 195 21.61 6.01 18.71
CA LYS A 195 21.17 7.42 18.68
C LYS A 195 20.34 7.70 17.44
N SER A 196 20.72 7.12 16.30
CA SER A 196 19.95 7.22 15.06
C SER A 196 18.54 6.67 15.23
N ALA A 197 18.39 5.46 15.77
CA ALA A 197 17.09 4.84 16.03
C ALA A 197 16.22 5.72 16.93
N GLN A 198 16.79 6.29 18.00
CA GLN A 198 16.08 7.23 18.86
C GLN A 198 15.61 8.49 18.13
N TYR A 199 16.40 9.04 17.21
CA TYR A 199 15.98 10.19 16.41
C TYR A 199 14.81 9.83 15.48
N PHE A 200 14.86 8.69 14.79
CA PHE A 200 13.75 8.27 13.94
C PHE A 200 12.49 7.94 14.74
N GLN A 201 12.61 7.27 15.89
CA GLN A 201 11.48 7.06 16.80
C GLN A 201 10.85 8.39 17.27
N LYS A 202 11.68 9.39 17.59
CA LYS A 202 11.20 10.75 17.90
C LYS A 202 10.50 11.41 16.71
N ALA A 203 10.99 11.21 15.49
CA ALA A 203 10.36 11.73 14.29
C ALA A 203 9.00 11.05 14.02
N ILE A 204 8.90 9.73 14.21
CA ILE A 204 7.64 8.96 14.13
C ILE A 204 6.64 9.46 15.17
N ALA A 205 7.07 9.64 16.42
CA ALA A 205 6.21 10.18 17.48
C ALA A 205 5.70 11.61 17.16
N LYS A 206 6.49 12.40 16.41
CA LYS A 206 6.10 13.75 16.00
C LYS A 206 5.16 13.77 14.80
N ASN A 207 5.40 12.92 13.81
CA ASN A 207 4.50 12.74 12.66
C ASN A 207 4.62 11.32 12.12
N GLY A 208 3.76 10.43 12.61
CA GLY A 208 3.75 9.02 12.25
C GLY A 208 3.16 8.70 10.88
N LYS A 209 2.63 9.69 10.14
CA LYS A 209 2.08 9.47 8.79
C LYS A 209 3.13 9.46 7.69
N LYS A 210 4.34 9.94 8.00
CA LYS A 210 5.41 10.13 7.04
C LYS A 210 6.32 8.92 6.98
N ALA A 211 6.49 8.34 5.78
CA ALA A 211 7.28 7.14 5.55
C ALA A 211 8.78 7.33 5.81
N GLU A 212 9.30 8.55 5.66
CA GLU A 212 10.74 8.85 5.68
C GLU A 212 11.41 8.44 7.00
N ALA A 213 10.70 8.56 8.13
CA ALA A 213 11.23 8.18 9.44
C ALA A 213 11.20 6.66 9.67
N TYR A 214 10.22 5.94 9.12
CA TYR A 214 10.19 4.48 9.15
C TYR A 214 11.29 3.90 8.26
N ALA A 215 11.44 4.42 7.04
CA ALA A 215 12.52 4.05 6.14
C ALA A 215 13.91 4.32 6.75
N GLY A 216 14.06 5.46 7.43
CA GLY A 216 15.28 5.78 8.17
C GLY A 216 15.56 4.79 9.30
N LEU A 217 14.54 4.42 10.08
CA LEU A 217 14.68 3.44 11.17
C LEU A 217 14.98 2.02 10.65
N ALA A 218 14.28 1.58 9.60
CA ALA A 218 14.57 0.31 8.93
C ALA A 218 16.00 0.28 8.42
N LYS A 219 16.48 1.37 7.79
CA LYS A 219 17.87 1.51 7.35
C LYS A 219 18.89 1.41 8.50
N VAL A 220 18.54 1.86 9.71
CA VAL A 220 19.39 1.64 10.90
C VAL A 220 19.52 0.15 11.17
N TYR A 221 18.40 -0.57 11.23
CA TYR A 221 18.40 -2.02 11.48
C TYR A 221 19.09 -2.81 10.36
N THR A 222 18.90 -2.43 9.09
CA THR A 222 19.66 -3.01 7.97
C THR A 222 21.17 -2.80 8.12
N LYS A 223 21.61 -1.64 8.63
CA LYS A 223 23.04 -1.41 8.92
C LYS A 223 23.56 -2.18 10.13
N GLN A 224 22.66 -2.68 10.97
CA GLN A 224 22.95 -3.58 12.07
C GLN A 224 22.80 -5.07 11.68
N ASP A 225 22.53 -5.36 10.41
CA ASP A 225 22.29 -6.72 9.88
C ASP A 225 21.06 -7.43 10.47
N ASP A 226 20.09 -6.63 10.95
CA ASP A 226 18.84 -7.12 11.54
C ASP A 226 17.67 -6.80 10.60
N LEU A 227 17.51 -7.62 9.56
CA LEU A 227 16.47 -7.45 8.54
C LEU A 227 15.07 -7.67 9.11
N ASP A 228 14.91 -8.60 10.04
CA ASP A 228 13.63 -8.90 10.68
C ASP A 228 13.09 -7.69 11.44
N LYS A 229 13.96 -7.00 12.21
CA LYS A 229 13.55 -5.74 12.84
C LYS A 229 13.26 -4.65 11.81
N ALA A 230 14.05 -4.55 10.75
CA ALA A 230 13.82 -3.56 9.70
C ALA A 230 12.44 -3.73 9.04
N GLU A 231 12.07 -4.97 8.71
CA GLU A 231 10.77 -5.34 8.17
C GLU A 231 9.64 -5.06 9.16
N SER A 232 9.81 -5.46 10.43
CA SER A 232 8.82 -5.23 11.48
C SER A 232 8.46 -3.75 11.65
N VAL A 233 9.40 -2.83 11.41
CA VAL A 233 9.13 -1.37 11.47
C VAL A 233 8.06 -0.97 10.46
N PHE A 234 8.12 -1.52 9.24
CA PHE A 234 7.13 -1.24 8.20
C PHE A 234 5.81 -1.95 8.48
N LEU A 235 5.84 -3.25 8.78
CA LEU A 235 4.61 -4.03 9.04
C LEU A 235 3.79 -3.43 10.19
N ASN A 236 4.45 -3.05 11.29
CA ASN A 236 3.80 -2.37 12.42
C ASN A 236 3.22 -0.98 12.05
N ALA A 237 3.82 -0.29 11.09
CA ALA A 237 3.34 1.01 10.62
C ALA A 237 2.15 0.86 9.67
N ILE A 238 2.19 -0.18 8.82
CA ILE A 238 1.12 -0.56 7.88
C ILE A 238 -0.12 -1.04 8.63
N ASP A 239 0.03 -1.88 9.64
CA ASP A 239 -1.08 -2.34 10.50
C ASP A 239 -1.87 -1.16 11.10
N LYS A 240 -1.16 -0.13 11.56
CA LYS A 240 -1.77 1.10 12.11
C LYS A 240 -2.34 2.03 11.05
N GLN A 241 -1.85 1.95 9.82
CA GLN A 241 -2.16 2.88 8.74
C GLN A 241 -2.32 2.16 7.39
N PRO A 242 -3.31 1.25 7.27
CA PRO A 242 -3.40 0.34 6.12
C PRO A 242 -3.75 1.04 4.79
N LYS A 243 -4.12 2.33 4.83
CA LYS A 243 -4.39 3.17 3.66
C LYS A 243 -3.19 4.02 3.23
N ASN A 244 -2.09 4.01 3.97
CA ASN A 244 -0.97 4.93 3.73
C ASN A 244 -0.01 4.38 2.68
N THR A 245 -0.18 4.82 1.43
CA THR A 245 0.59 4.41 0.26
C THR A 245 2.09 4.61 0.43
N ASP A 246 2.50 5.70 1.06
CA ASP A 246 3.92 6.07 1.18
C ASP A 246 4.69 5.05 2.04
N ILE A 247 4.03 4.48 3.05
CA ILE A 247 4.64 3.46 3.93
C ILE A 247 4.80 2.14 3.17
N TYR A 248 3.79 1.74 2.38
CA TYR A 248 3.90 0.56 1.53
C TYR A 248 4.99 0.73 0.47
N GLU A 249 5.07 1.90 -0.18
CA GLU A 249 6.11 2.17 -1.16
C GLU A 249 7.51 2.09 -0.54
N ALA A 250 7.69 2.66 0.66
CA ALA A 250 8.96 2.55 1.38
C ALA A 250 9.30 1.10 1.77
N CYS A 251 8.31 0.29 2.13
CA CYS A 251 8.48 -1.14 2.44
C CYS A 251 8.83 -1.95 1.19
N VAL A 252 8.15 -1.71 0.07
CA VAL A 252 8.48 -2.30 -1.24
C VAL A 252 9.90 -1.93 -1.65
N GLN A 253 10.30 -0.66 -1.51
CA GLN A 253 11.68 -0.25 -1.81
C GLN A 253 12.69 -0.95 -0.90
N PHE A 254 12.37 -1.12 0.39
CA PHE A 254 13.19 -1.89 1.30
C PHE A 254 13.38 -3.34 0.81
N TYR A 255 12.31 -4.05 0.45
CA TYR A 255 12.41 -5.41 -0.10
C TYR A 255 13.19 -5.47 -1.43
N MET A 256 13.08 -4.44 -2.26
CA MET A 256 13.86 -4.33 -3.50
C MET A 256 15.36 -4.14 -3.21
N ASP A 257 15.70 -3.32 -2.20
CA ASP A 257 17.08 -3.01 -1.82
C ASP A 257 17.77 -4.15 -1.07
N THR A 258 17.00 -4.98 -0.34
CA THR A 258 17.51 -6.14 0.44
C THR A 258 17.38 -7.47 -0.31
N ASP A 259 16.96 -7.45 -1.58
CA ASP A 259 16.71 -8.62 -2.43
C ASP A 259 15.63 -9.59 -1.90
N GLN A 260 14.74 -9.12 -1.03
CA GLN A 260 13.60 -9.86 -0.48
C GLN A 260 12.33 -9.68 -1.34
N LYS A 261 12.48 -9.75 -2.67
CA LYS A 261 11.38 -9.44 -3.62
C LYS A 261 10.17 -10.38 -3.50
N ALA A 262 10.36 -11.57 -2.94
CA ALA A 262 9.31 -12.55 -2.69
C ALA A 262 8.28 -12.11 -1.65
N GLU A 263 8.61 -11.14 -0.80
CA GLU A 263 7.70 -10.61 0.22
C GLU A 263 6.73 -9.57 -0.35
N ILE A 264 7.06 -8.96 -1.50
CA ILE A 264 6.24 -7.89 -2.10
C ILE A 264 4.82 -8.37 -2.46
N PRO A 265 4.61 -9.54 -3.08
CA PRO A 265 3.26 -10.05 -3.34
C PRO A 265 2.47 -10.32 -2.06
N LEU A 266 3.12 -10.85 -1.01
CA LEU A 266 2.50 -11.13 0.28
C LEU A 266 2.05 -9.83 0.96
N LEU A 267 2.91 -8.79 0.91
CA LEU A 267 2.59 -7.45 1.41
C LEU A 267 1.36 -6.84 0.72
N LEU A 268 1.19 -7.12 -0.59
CA LEU A 268 0.18 -6.47 -1.43
C LEU A 268 -1.09 -7.31 -1.64
N GLU A 269 -1.14 -8.54 -1.12
CA GLU A 269 -2.26 -9.47 -1.31
C GLU A 269 -3.57 -8.90 -0.75
N ASP A 270 -3.54 -8.50 0.52
CA ASP A 270 -4.68 -7.94 1.26
C ASP A 270 -4.63 -6.41 1.38
N ALA A 271 -3.75 -5.75 0.63
CA ALA A 271 -3.65 -4.30 0.64
C ALA A 271 -4.94 -3.65 0.13
N GLN A 272 -5.27 -2.47 0.66
CA GLN A 272 -6.47 -1.74 0.25
C GLN A 272 -6.37 -1.23 -1.19
N ASP A 273 -7.51 -1.00 -1.83
CA ASP A 273 -7.58 -0.63 -3.26
C ASP A 273 -6.70 0.55 -3.63
N ASN A 274 -6.66 1.60 -2.79
CA ASN A 274 -5.84 2.78 -3.05
C ASN A 274 -4.33 2.46 -3.06
N VAL A 275 -3.90 1.51 -2.23
CA VAL A 275 -2.52 1.02 -2.18
C VAL A 275 -2.23 0.15 -3.40
N ARG A 276 -3.13 -0.77 -3.73
CA ARG A 276 -2.99 -1.66 -4.90
C ARG A 276 -2.98 -0.89 -6.22
N GLU A 277 -3.77 0.17 -6.33
CA GLU A 277 -3.77 1.06 -7.49
C GLU A 277 -2.44 1.79 -7.63
N THR A 278 -1.94 2.39 -6.54
CA THR A 278 -0.66 3.12 -6.52
C THR A 278 0.52 2.19 -6.83
N LEU A 279 0.48 0.95 -6.30
CA LEU A 279 1.55 -0.04 -6.44
C LEU A 279 1.25 -1.11 -7.50
N ALA A 280 0.35 -0.84 -8.44
CA ALA A 280 -0.03 -1.80 -9.49
C ALA A 280 1.18 -2.29 -10.31
N GLY A 281 2.21 -1.45 -10.47
CA GLY A 281 3.46 -1.80 -11.14
C GLY A 281 4.37 -2.79 -10.39
N TYR A 282 3.97 -3.23 -9.20
CA TYR A 282 4.63 -4.26 -8.37
C TYR A 282 3.77 -5.53 -8.24
N ILE A 283 2.49 -5.49 -8.63
CA ILE A 283 1.58 -6.63 -8.54
C ILE A 283 1.73 -7.50 -9.79
N VAL A 284 2.15 -8.74 -9.59
CA VAL A 284 2.30 -9.74 -10.66
C VAL A 284 1.22 -10.79 -10.51
N LYS A 285 0.41 -10.99 -11.57
CA LYS A 285 -0.60 -12.05 -11.60
C LYS A 285 0.07 -13.41 -11.71
N GLY A 286 -0.46 -14.40 -11.00
CA GLY A 286 0.00 -15.78 -11.08
C GLY A 286 -0.10 -16.38 -12.48
N PRO A 287 0.68 -17.43 -12.77
CA PRO A 287 0.60 -18.13 -14.04
C PRO A 287 -0.75 -18.84 -14.19
N LYS A 288 -1.22 -18.94 -15.44
CA LYS A 288 -2.40 -19.70 -15.83
C LYS A 288 -1.98 -21.07 -16.34
N PHE A 289 -2.71 -22.08 -15.92
CA PHE A 289 -2.52 -23.48 -16.29
C PHE A 289 -3.55 -23.84 -17.35
N SER A 290 -3.14 -24.58 -18.39
CA SER A 290 -4.05 -24.96 -19.48
C SER A 290 -5.03 -26.06 -19.11
N LEU A 291 -4.70 -26.89 -18.13
CA LEU A 291 -5.50 -28.02 -17.69
C LEU A 291 -6.33 -27.69 -16.45
N ASP A 292 -7.53 -28.28 -16.40
CA ASP A 292 -8.39 -28.32 -15.22
C ASP A 292 -7.86 -29.38 -14.24
N ASP A 293 -7.70 -29.00 -12.98
CA ASP A 293 -7.20 -29.85 -11.90
C ASP A 293 -8.32 -30.52 -11.10
N SER A 294 -9.58 -30.33 -11.49
CA SER A 294 -10.73 -31.01 -10.89
C SER A 294 -11.12 -32.31 -11.58
N GLU A 295 -10.57 -32.59 -12.76
CA GLU A 295 -10.87 -33.79 -13.56
C GLU A 295 -9.75 -34.82 -13.45
N THR A 296 -10.12 -36.09 -13.61
CA THR A 296 -9.16 -37.19 -13.77
C THR A 296 -9.01 -37.49 -15.26
N PHE A 297 -7.77 -37.56 -15.73
CA PHE A 297 -7.47 -37.82 -17.14
C PHE A 297 -7.25 -39.30 -17.41
N GLU A 298 -7.77 -39.80 -18.53
CA GLU A 298 -7.65 -41.19 -18.95
C GLU A 298 -6.42 -41.44 -19.87
N ASP A 299 -5.65 -40.39 -20.15
CA ASP A 299 -4.48 -40.37 -21.02
C ASP A 299 -3.42 -39.37 -20.50
N VAL A 300 -2.19 -39.50 -21.01
CA VAL A 300 -1.08 -38.59 -20.66
C VAL A 300 -1.39 -37.20 -21.20
N GLN A 301 -1.28 -36.19 -20.34
CA GLN A 301 -1.62 -34.81 -20.69
C GLN A 301 -0.38 -33.92 -20.84
N GLU A 302 -0.50 -32.89 -21.67
CA GLU A 302 0.49 -31.82 -21.79
C GLU A 302 0.01 -30.55 -21.09
N LEU A 303 0.63 -30.21 -19.97
CA LEU A 303 0.34 -29.00 -19.22
C LEU A 303 1.14 -27.82 -19.77
N SER A 304 0.42 -26.84 -20.30
CA SER A 304 1.00 -25.56 -20.74
C SER A 304 0.78 -24.46 -19.70
N LEU A 305 1.81 -23.65 -19.44
CA LEU A 305 1.77 -22.52 -18.51
C LEU A 305 1.87 -21.20 -19.28
N SER A 306 1.07 -20.21 -18.88
CA SER A 306 1.11 -18.87 -19.49
C SER A 306 1.06 -17.77 -18.43
N ALA A 307 1.67 -16.62 -18.71
CA ALA A 307 1.72 -15.47 -17.82
C ALA A 307 1.59 -14.16 -18.60
N GLY A 308 1.47 -13.04 -17.89
CA GLY A 308 1.40 -11.71 -18.51
C GLY A 308 2.66 -11.35 -19.31
N ASN A 309 2.50 -10.45 -20.28
CA ASN A 309 3.58 -10.02 -21.17
C ASN A 309 4.85 -9.61 -20.41
N GLY A 310 5.99 -10.19 -20.80
CA GLY A 310 7.28 -9.89 -20.19
C GLY A 310 7.54 -10.55 -18.83
N CYS A 311 6.71 -11.51 -18.42
CA CYS A 311 6.97 -12.36 -17.27
C CYS A 311 7.67 -13.66 -17.69
N THR A 312 8.54 -14.17 -16.82
CA THR A 312 9.15 -15.51 -16.94
C THR A 312 8.54 -16.42 -15.90
N ILE A 313 8.18 -17.65 -16.27
CA ILE A 313 7.58 -18.61 -15.36
C ILE A 313 8.66 -19.56 -14.82
N TYR A 314 8.60 -19.83 -13.51
CA TYR A 314 9.40 -20.86 -12.84
C TYR A 314 8.46 -21.82 -12.12
N TYR A 315 8.79 -23.11 -12.12
CA TYR A 315 7.91 -24.15 -11.59
C TYR A 315 8.67 -25.28 -10.90
N THR A 316 7.92 -26.06 -10.12
CA THR A 316 8.35 -27.26 -9.41
C THR A 316 7.30 -28.36 -9.57
N THR A 317 7.75 -29.62 -9.53
CA THR A 317 6.89 -30.82 -9.63
C THR A 317 7.12 -31.81 -8.48
N ASP A 318 7.90 -31.40 -7.50
CA ASP A 318 8.35 -32.18 -6.34
C ASP A 318 7.69 -31.68 -5.04
N GLU A 319 6.52 -31.04 -5.17
CA GLU A 319 5.74 -30.40 -4.10
C GLU A 319 6.42 -29.21 -3.39
N THR A 320 7.68 -28.87 -3.73
CA THR A 320 8.39 -27.74 -3.14
C THR A 320 7.85 -26.40 -3.65
N ASP A 321 8.02 -25.33 -2.86
CA ASP A 321 7.60 -24.00 -3.27
C ASP A 321 8.50 -23.46 -4.39
N PRO A 322 7.91 -22.97 -5.50
CA PRO A 322 8.69 -22.49 -6.63
C PRO A 322 9.33 -21.14 -6.31
N THR A 323 10.60 -21.00 -6.70
CA THR A 323 11.38 -19.77 -6.55
C THR A 323 12.01 -19.36 -7.88
N VAL A 324 12.63 -18.18 -7.93
CA VAL A 324 13.40 -17.72 -9.11
C VAL A 324 14.59 -18.62 -9.46
N LYS A 325 14.95 -19.57 -8.58
CA LYS A 325 16.00 -20.57 -8.80
C LYS A 325 15.46 -21.92 -9.27
N SER A 326 14.14 -22.10 -9.29
CA SER A 326 13.48 -23.33 -9.75
C SER A 326 13.59 -23.48 -11.27
N THR A 327 13.03 -24.56 -11.81
CA THR A 327 13.09 -24.83 -13.25
C THR A 327 12.36 -23.75 -14.03
N LYS A 328 13.06 -23.13 -14.98
CA LYS A 328 12.47 -22.14 -15.89
C LYS A 328 11.58 -22.86 -16.90
N TYR A 329 10.33 -22.44 -16.99
CA TYR A 329 9.39 -22.97 -17.97
C TYR A 329 9.76 -22.53 -19.39
N ALA A 330 9.84 -23.49 -20.30
CA ALA A 330 10.18 -23.27 -21.71
C ALA A 330 9.34 -24.14 -22.66
N GLU A 331 8.96 -25.34 -22.22
CA GLU A 331 8.18 -26.31 -22.98
C GLU A 331 7.06 -26.88 -22.09
N PRO A 332 5.96 -27.42 -22.68
CA PRO A 332 4.90 -28.08 -21.93
C PRO A 332 5.40 -29.17 -20.97
N ILE A 333 4.77 -29.28 -19.81
CA ILE A 333 5.09 -30.28 -18.79
C ILE A 333 4.25 -31.53 -19.06
N GLN A 334 4.88 -32.70 -19.19
CA GLN A 334 4.14 -33.95 -19.32
C GLN A 334 3.60 -34.42 -17.97
N ILE A 335 2.30 -34.66 -17.91
CA ILE A 335 1.60 -35.21 -16.76
C ILE A 335 1.30 -36.68 -17.04
N GLY A 336 2.03 -37.57 -16.37
CA GLY A 336 1.92 -39.02 -16.52
C GLY A 336 0.93 -39.65 -15.53
N GLU A 337 0.81 -40.97 -15.60
CA GLU A 337 -0.02 -41.78 -14.70
C GLU A 337 0.27 -41.50 -13.21
N GLY A 338 -0.79 -41.41 -12.43
CA GLY A 338 -0.74 -41.09 -11.01
C GLY A 338 -1.03 -39.62 -10.72
N GLU A 339 -0.64 -39.19 -9.53
CA GLU A 339 -0.82 -37.82 -9.05
C GLU A 339 0.45 -37.00 -9.31
N THR A 340 0.31 -35.87 -9.99
CA THR A 340 1.40 -34.91 -10.23
C THR A 340 1.01 -33.54 -9.70
N VAL A 341 1.77 -33.03 -8.74
CA VAL A 341 1.58 -31.70 -8.17
C VAL A 341 2.49 -30.71 -8.89
N VAL A 342 1.92 -29.67 -9.48
CA VAL A 342 2.67 -28.62 -10.18
C VAL A 342 2.43 -27.27 -9.49
N SER A 343 3.52 -26.67 -9.01
CA SER A 343 3.50 -25.32 -8.43
C SER A 343 4.29 -24.37 -9.32
N ALA A 344 3.77 -23.18 -9.59
CA ALA A 344 4.44 -22.20 -10.44
C ALA A 344 4.29 -20.75 -9.98
N ILE A 345 5.29 -19.92 -10.29
CA ILE A 345 5.29 -18.46 -10.13
C ILE A 345 5.62 -17.77 -11.45
N ALA A 346 5.09 -16.57 -11.65
CA ALA A 346 5.45 -15.69 -12.74
C ALA A 346 6.33 -14.53 -12.21
N VAL A 347 7.43 -14.21 -12.88
CA VAL A 347 8.40 -13.21 -12.44
C VAL A 347 8.51 -12.12 -13.49
N ASN A 348 8.26 -10.87 -13.11
CA ASN A 348 8.32 -9.73 -14.03
C ASN A 348 9.77 -9.27 -14.31
N LYS A 349 9.93 -8.28 -15.21
CA LYS A 349 11.25 -7.71 -15.54
C LYS A 349 12.00 -7.05 -14.37
N LYS A 350 11.29 -6.66 -13.30
CA LYS A 350 11.89 -6.11 -12.07
C LYS A 350 12.37 -7.21 -11.11
N GLY A 351 12.17 -8.49 -11.46
CA GLY A 351 12.50 -9.63 -10.61
C GLY A 351 11.49 -9.89 -9.50
N ILE A 352 10.29 -9.31 -9.57
CA ILE A 352 9.24 -9.50 -8.58
C ILE A 352 8.42 -10.73 -9.00
N PRO A 353 8.26 -11.75 -8.13
CA PRO A 353 7.43 -12.91 -8.41
C PRO A 353 5.94 -12.60 -8.21
N SER A 354 5.07 -13.48 -8.67
CA SER A 354 3.68 -13.58 -8.25
C SER A 354 3.59 -14.41 -6.97
N LEU A 355 2.41 -14.45 -6.34
CA LEU A 355 2.08 -15.53 -5.42
C LEU A 355 2.15 -16.88 -6.16
N PRO A 356 2.54 -17.97 -5.46
CA PRO A 356 2.58 -19.29 -6.06
C PRO A 356 1.17 -19.79 -6.39
N VAL A 357 1.02 -20.40 -7.55
CA VAL A 357 -0.19 -21.13 -7.95
C VAL A 357 0.15 -22.60 -7.96
N LYS A 358 -0.54 -23.38 -7.13
CA LYS A 358 -0.35 -24.82 -6.96
C LYS A 358 -1.58 -25.56 -7.47
N LYS A 359 -1.37 -26.57 -8.31
CA LYS A 359 -2.40 -27.44 -8.86
C LYS A 359 -1.98 -28.89 -8.78
N THR A 360 -2.95 -29.79 -8.65
CA THR A 360 -2.74 -31.24 -8.58
C THR A 360 -3.47 -31.90 -9.73
N TYR A 361 -2.78 -32.73 -10.49
CA TYR A 361 -3.35 -33.43 -11.64
C TYR A 361 -3.30 -34.93 -11.41
N THR A 362 -4.41 -35.60 -11.70
CA THR A 362 -4.52 -37.05 -11.57
C THR A 362 -4.77 -37.67 -12.94
N VAL A 363 -3.92 -38.60 -13.33
CA VAL A 363 -4.06 -39.38 -14.57
C VAL A 363 -4.27 -40.84 -14.21
N GLU A 364 -5.45 -41.37 -14.50
CA GLU A 364 -5.81 -42.78 -14.34
C GLU A 364 -6.06 -43.40 -15.72
N LEU A 365 -5.05 -44.04 -16.27
CA LEU A 365 -5.18 -44.72 -17.55
C LEU A 365 -6.19 -45.88 -17.42
N PRO A 366 -7.21 -46.01 -18.29
CA PRO A 366 -8.17 -47.10 -18.24
C PRO A 366 -7.47 -48.43 -18.57
N ILE A 367 -7.95 -49.51 -17.95
CA ILE A 367 -7.53 -50.89 -18.22
C ILE A 367 -8.77 -51.63 -18.72
N GLU A 368 -8.59 -52.52 -19.69
CA GLU A 368 -9.67 -53.40 -20.14
C GLU A 368 -10.25 -54.26 -19.01
N ASP A 369 -11.54 -54.56 -19.15
CA ASP A 369 -12.25 -55.45 -18.25
C ASP A 369 -11.66 -56.86 -18.29
N ALA A 370 -12.03 -57.68 -17.30
CA ALA A 370 -11.60 -59.06 -17.23
C ALA A 370 -11.98 -59.84 -18.51
N PRO A 371 -11.11 -60.75 -19.01
CA PRO A 371 -11.34 -61.42 -20.28
C PRO A 371 -12.62 -62.25 -20.28
N ALA A 372 -13.40 -62.19 -21.36
CA ALA A 372 -14.53 -63.10 -21.51
C ALA A 372 -14.02 -64.52 -21.82
N VAL A 373 -14.35 -65.48 -20.96
CA VAL A 373 -13.99 -66.89 -21.10
C VAL A 373 -15.25 -67.72 -21.40
N SER A 374 -15.20 -68.51 -22.46
CA SER A 374 -16.23 -69.47 -22.89
C SER A 374 -15.67 -70.90 -22.81
N PRO A 375 -16.47 -71.91 -22.42
CA PRO A 375 -17.87 -71.82 -22.02
C PRO A 375 -18.02 -71.31 -20.58
N SER A 376 -19.25 -71.10 -20.11
CA SER A 376 -19.51 -70.66 -18.74
C SER A 376 -19.18 -71.73 -17.70
N THR A 377 -19.02 -71.36 -16.43
CA THR A 377 -18.92 -72.31 -15.31
C THR A 377 -20.02 -73.37 -15.38
N GLY A 378 -19.69 -74.65 -15.21
CA GLY A 378 -20.67 -75.75 -15.32
C GLY A 378 -20.06 -77.15 -15.40
N GLN A 379 -20.95 -78.14 -15.50
CA GLN A 379 -20.62 -79.55 -15.76
C GLN A 379 -20.73 -79.84 -17.26
N TYR A 380 -19.79 -80.63 -17.77
CA TYR A 380 -19.67 -80.99 -19.18
C TYR A 380 -19.49 -82.50 -19.29
N GLU A 381 -20.24 -83.13 -20.21
CA GLU A 381 -20.21 -84.59 -20.42
C GLU A 381 -19.51 -84.99 -21.73
N SER A 382 -18.94 -84.02 -22.44
CA SER A 382 -18.24 -84.20 -23.71
C SER A 382 -17.04 -83.26 -23.81
N ALA A 383 -16.02 -83.66 -24.59
CA ALA A 383 -14.80 -82.88 -24.78
C ALA A 383 -15.14 -81.46 -25.26
N THR A 384 -14.82 -80.47 -24.42
CA THR A 384 -15.15 -79.05 -24.64
C THR A 384 -13.87 -78.22 -24.53
N GLN A 385 -13.75 -77.17 -25.34
CA GLN A 385 -12.59 -76.27 -25.32
C GLN A 385 -12.90 -74.98 -24.58
N ILE A 386 -11.92 -74.49 -23.83
CA ILE A 386 -11.92 -73.21 -23.14
C ILE A 386 -11.29 -72.18 -24.09
N GLU A 387 -12.04 -71.14 -24.40
CA GLU A 387 -11.66 -70.04 -25.28
C GLU A 387 -11.68 -68.71 -24.52
N ILE A 388 -10.61 -67.94 -24.64
CA ILE A 388 -10.49 -66.58 -24.11
C ILE A 388 -10.68 -65.59 -25.27
N LYS A 389 -11.63 -64.66 -25.14
CA LYS A 389 -11.75 -63.52 -26.05
C LYS A 389 -10.69 -62.46 -25.70
N VAL A 390 -9.69 -62.31 -26.55
CA VAL A 390 -8.58 -61.35 -26.38
C VAL A 390 -8.81 -60.14 -27.30
N PRO A 391 -9.00 -58.93 -26.74
CA PRO A 391 -9.04 -57.69 -27.53
C PRO A 391 -7.71 -57.39 -28.24
N GLU A 392 -7.76 -56.57 -29.29
CA GLU A 392 -6.54 -56.14 -30.00
C GLU A 392 -5.61 -55.34 -29.07
N GLY A 393 -4.31 -55.62 -29.13
CA GLY A 393 -3.31 -54.96 -28.27
C GLY A 393 -3.13 -55.57 -26.86
N TYR A 394 -3.84 -56.66 -26.57
CA TYR A 394 -3.73 -57.42 -25.32
C TYR A 394 -3.20 -58.83 -25.54
N GLU A 395 -2.55 -59.37 -24.51
CA GLU A 395 -2.17 -60.76 -24.39
C GLU A 395 -2.92 -61.39 -23.21
N ALA A 396 -3.41 -62.62 -23.35
CA ALA A 396 -4.05 -63.32 -22.24
C ALA A 396 -3.10 -64.31 -21.56
N TYR A 397 -3.18 -64.38 -20.24
CA TYR A 397 -2.43 -65.32 -19.41
C TYR A 397 -3.40 -66.06 -18.49
N TYR A 398 -3.19 -67.36 -18.27
CA TYR A 398 -4.12 -68.19 -17.54
C TYR A 398 -3.45 -69.22 -16.62
N THR A 399 -4.23 -69.70 -15.65
CA THR A 399 -3.88 -70.76 -14.70
C THR A 399 -5.05 -71.74 -14.57
N MET A 400 -4.74 -72.98 -14.21
CA MET A 400 -5.71 -74.06 -13.97
C MET A 400 -5.54 -74.69 -12.58
N ASP A 401 -4.57 -74.22 -11.80
CA ASP A 401 -4.15 -74.74 -10.50
C ASP A 401 -4.73 -73.94 -9.33
N LYS A 402 -5.82 -73.18 -9.57
CA LYS A 402 -6.47 -72.27 -8.62
C LYS A 402 -5.69 -70.99 -8.29
N SER A 403 -4.41 -70.88 -8.67
CA SER A 403 -3.60 -69.67 -8.43
C SER A 403 -4.06 -68.50 -9.30
N ASP A 404 -3.84 -67.26 -8.84
CA ASP A 404 -4.16 -66.09 -9.66
C ASP A 404 -3.12 -65.93 -10.79
N PRO A 405 -3.55 -65.75 -12.05
CA PRO A 405 -2.64 -65.65 -13.17
C PRO A 405 -1.85 -64.34 -13.12
N THR A 406 -0.60 -64.42 -13.58
CA THR A 406 0.33 -63.28 -13.71
C THR A 406 0.98 -63.31 -15.08
N THR A 407 1.82 -62.32 -15.41
CA THR A 407 2.62 -62.33 -16.65
C THR A 407 3.65 -63.48 -16.72
N ALA A 408 3.90 -64.18 -15.61
CA ALA A 408 4.72 -65.39 -15.57
C ALA A 408 3.90 -66.69 -15.79
N SER A 409 2.57 -66.60 -15.83
CA SER A 409 1.69 -67.74 -16.07
C SER A 409 1.68 -68.17 -17.54
N THR A 410 0.91 -69.22 -17.85
CA THR A 410 0.84 -69.74 -19.23
C THR A 410 0.16 -68.74 -20.15
N LYS A 411 0.85 -68.38 -21.24
CA LYS A 411 0.30 -67.49 -22.27
C LYS A 411 -0.75 -68.23 -23.11
N TYR A 412 -1.91 -67.61 -23.28
CA TYR A 412 -2.97 -68.10 -24.16
C TYR A 412 -2.60 -67.85 -25.62
N VAL A 413 -2.59 -68.92 -26.42
CA VAL A 413 -2.24 -68.88 -27.86
C VAL A 413 -3.37 -69.41 -28.76
N GLY A 414 -4.47 -69.87 -28.18
CA GLY A 414 -5.62 -70.47 -28.87
C GLY A 414 -6.47 -71.32 -27.92
N PRO A 415 -7.57 -71.92 -28.41
CA PRO A 415 -8.48 -72.74 -27.60
C PRO A 415 -7.74 -73.87 -26.86
N ILE A 416 -8.13 -74.10 -25.60
CA ILE A 416 -7.48 -75.07 -24.71
C ILE A 416 -8.47 -76.20 -24.41
N ASP A 417 -8.04 -77.46 -24.54
CA ASP A 417 -8.88 -78.58 -24.15
C ASP A 417 -9.14 -78.58 -22.63
N MET A 418 -10.41 -78.71 -22.23
CA MET A 418 -10.79 -78.79 -20.82
C MET A 418 -10.28 -80.11 -20.22
N PRO A 419 -9.51 -80.09 -19.12
CA PRO A 419 -9.05 -81.32 -18.48
C PRO A 419 -10.21 -82.07 -17.80
N GLU A 420 -10.12 -83.39 -17.75
CA GLU A 420 -11.08 -84.25 -17.05
C GLU A 420 -11.06 -83.98 -15.52
N GLY A 421 -12.24 -83.97 -14.90
CA GLY A 421 -12.43 -83.66 -13.49
C GLY A 421 -12.66 -82.17 -13.19
N GLU A 422 -12.43 -81.77 -11.94
CA GLU A 422 -12.62 -80.39 -11.48
C GLU A 422 -11.45 -79.48 -11.89
N THR A 423 -11.74 -78.41 -12.63
CA THR A 423 -10.76 -77.42 -13.07
C THR A 423 -11.21 -76.01 -12.69
N ILE A 424 -10.40 -75.29 -11.92
CA ILE A 424 -10.58 -73.84 -11.70
C ILE A 424 -9.70 -73.09 -12.68
N PHE A 425 -10.32 -72.60 -13.74
CA PHE A 425 -9.66 -71.81 -14.76
C PHE A 425 -9.71 -70.33 -14.40
N LYS A 426 -8.55 -69.67 -14.37
CA LYS A 426 -8.45 -68.22 -14.16
C LYS A 426 -7.67 -67.57 -15.28
N ALA A 427 -8.12 -66.40 -15.74
CA ALA A 427 -7.47 -65.68 -16.82
C ALA A 427 -7.44 -64.15 -16.59
N ILE A 428 -6.39 -63.51 -17.09
CA ILE A 428 -6.22 -62.04 -17.16
C ILE A 428 -5.80 -61.63 -18.57
N LEU A 429 -6.08 -60.37 -18.93
CA LEU A 429 -5.52 -59.68 -20.07
C LEU A 429 -4.36 -58.79 -19.61
N VAL A 430 -3.34 -58.65 -20.44
CA VAL A 430 -2.17 -57.81 -20.20
C VAL A 430 -1.92 -56.95 -21.42
N ASN A 431 -1.89 -55.62 -21.27
CA ASN A 431 -1.59 -54.73 -22.39
C ASN A 431 -0.08 -54.62 -22.68
N ALA A 432 0.28 -53.96 -23.77
CA ALA A 432 1.68 -53.72 -24.15
C ALA A 432 2.52 -52.96 -23.10
N LYS A 433 1.89 -52.25 -22.16
CA LYS A 433 2.56 -51.56 -21.04
C LYS A 433 2.69 -52.45 -19.78
N GLY A 434 2.24 -53.70 -19.84
CA GLY A 434 2.31 -54.66 -18.73
C GLY A 434 1.21 -54.53 -17.69
N ARG A 435 0.14 -53.74 -17.94
CA ARG A 435 -0.99 -53.56 -17.01
C ARG A 435 -1.98 -54.72 -17.17
N THR A 436 -2.44 -55.28 -16.06
CA THR A 436 -3.29 -56.47 -16.00
C THR A 436 -4.76 -56.11 -15.77
N SER A 437 -5.69 -56.75 -16.49
CA SER A 437 -7.13 -56.65 -16.22
C SER A 437 -7.50 -57.30 -14.89
N GLY A 438 -8.78 -57.21 -14.50
CA GLY A 438 -9.36 -58.10 -13.50
C GLY A 438 -9.24 -59.58 -13.88
N VAL A 439 -9.37 -60.47 -12.89
CA VAL A 439 -9.28 -61.93 -13.07
C VAL A 439 -10.65 -62.51 -13.38
N THR A 440 -10.80 -63.18 -14.52
CA THR A 440 -11.97 -64.02 -14.79
C THR A 440 -11.77 -65.40 -14.20
N THR A 441 -12.68 -65.85 -13.34
CA THR A 441 -12.65 -67.20 -12.75
C THR A 441 -13.80 -68.06 -13.30
N ARG A 442 -13.49 -69.27 -13.75
CA ARG A 442 -14.43 -70.29 -14.21
C ARG A 442 -14.18 -71.59 -13.47
N ASN A 443 -15.27 -72.27 -13.08
CA ASN A 443 -15.20 -73.59 -12.45
C ASN A 443 -15.82 -74.61 -13.41
N TYR A 444 -15.03 -75.57 -13.84
CA TYR A 444 -15.41 -76.58 -14.81
C TYR A 444 -15.35 -77.96 -14.17
N VAL A 445 -16.31 -78.81 -14.52
CA VAL A 445 -16.27 -80.23 -14.19
C VAL A 445 -16.51 -80.99 -15.48
N LEU A 446 -15.51 -81.71 -15.98
CA LEU A 446 -15.64 -82.54 -17.18
C LEU A 446 -15.69 -84.01 -16.77
N GLU A 447 -16.81 -84.67 -17.04
CA GLU A 447 -17.03 -86.10 -16.82
C GLU A 447 -17.31 -86.77 -18.16
N LEU A 448 -16.28 -87.34 -18.78
CA LEU A 448 -16.46 -88.07 -20.03
C LEU A 448 -17.17 -89.39 -19.73
N SER A 449 -18.34 -89.59 -20.33
CA SER A 449 -18.99 -90.90 -20.28
C SER A 449 -18.02 -91.96 -20.84
N GLN A 450 -17.64 -92.94 -20.01
CA GLN A 450 -16.94 -94.12 -20.51
C GLN A 450 -17.94 -94.83 -21.42
N GLY A 451 -17.75 -94.72 -22.74
CA GLY A 451 -18.58 -95.42 -23.71
C GLY A 451 -18.62 -96.91 -23.37
N GLU A 452 -19.83 -97.43 -23.17
CA GLU A 452 -20.11 -98.88 -23.15
C GLU A 452 -19.77 -99.54 -24.48
#